data_AF-A0AAD7PSX5-F1
#
_entry.id   AF-A0AAD7PSX5-F1
#
_cell.length_a   1.000
_cell.length_b   1.000
_cell.length_c   1.000
_cell.angle_alpha   90.00
_cell.angle_beta   90.00
_cell.angle_gamma   90.00
#
_symmetry.space_group_name_H-M   'P 1'
#
loop_
_entity.id
_entity.type
_entity.pdbx_description
1 polymer ?
#
loop_
_entity_poly.entity_id
_entity_poly.type
_entity_poly.pdbx_seq_one_letter_code
_entity_poly.pdbx_strand_id
1 'polypeptide(L)'
;MYNAGESQGMTFWAPNINIFRDPRWGRGQETPGEDPLVAGKYSVAYVRGIEGDSFEGGKPKDILQASACCKHFTAYDLDKWEGVDRYIFDAQVTLQDLADTFEPPFQTCIQEGRASVLMCSYNRVNGVPNCANYDLLSKTARGEWQFDGYVAADCGALSFIHDIQNYTKLPEGTVADVLKAGTDLDCGTFLLNYTKSAVKQKKVDYVVLIMGLDQAQEREELDRVHINLPGKQEELIKSVAEASKKPVILVILSGSPVDISSAKYNNKVGSILWAGYPGEAGGTAIAEIIFGDHNPGGRLPVTWYPADFIKVPMTDMRMRPDPSSGYPGRTSRFYTGKKVEGSDTIPYKMVSELGTKLCQKMSASVTVGVRNEGDMVGKHPILLFVMPKENRKGNPLKQLVAFQSVKLNAGARAEVEFTLSTCEHLSRANDAGLKVIEEGSYFLLVGDKEYQIDIIV
;
A
#
# COMPACT_ATOMS: atom_id res chain seq x y z
N MET A 1 4.31 -23.21 -16.96
CA MET A 1 3.14 -23.67 -17.74
C MET A 1 3.12 -22.91 -19.05
N TYR A 2 2.73 -23.54 -20.17
CA TYR A 2 2.41 -22.82 -21.41
C TYR A 2 0.88 -22.84 -21.54
N ASN A 3 0.25 -21.68 -21.34
CA ASN A 3 -1.21 -21.59 -21.30
C ASN A 3 -1.75 -21.32 -22.70
N ALA A 4 -2.48 -22.28 -23.27
CA ALA A 4 -3.01 -22.26 -24.63
C ALA A 4 -4.54 -22.33 -24.67
N GLY A 5 -5.21 -21.88 -23.59
CA GLY A 5 -6.66 -21.77 -23.49
C GLY A 5 -7.12 -20.37 -23.09
N GLU A 6 -8.44 -20.17 -23.00
CA GLU A 6 -9.07 -18.86 -22.78
C GLU A 6 -8.84 -18.28 -21.36
N SER A 7 -8.22 -19.04 -20.46
CA SER A 7 -7.98 -18.65 -19.06
C SER A 7 -6.75 -17.75 -18.92
N GLN A 8 -6.91 -16.43 -19.04
CA GLN A 8 -5.82 -15.44 -18.92
C GLN A 8 -5.28 -15.21 -17.48
N GLY A 9 -5.53 -16.12 -16.54
CA GLY A 9 -5.19 -15.96 -15.12
C GLY A 9 -4.30 -17.08 -14.56
N MET A 10 -3.82 -16.88 -13.32
CA MET A 10 -3.06 -17.87 -12.55
C MET A 10 -3.80 -18.38 -11.30
N THR A 11 -5.07 -18.02 -11.13
CA THR A 11 -5.94 -18.52 -10.05
C THR A 11 -6.94 -19.52 -10.60
N PHE A 12 -7.11 -20.64 -9.92
CA PHE A 12 -8.02 -21.72 -10.30
C PHE A 12 -9.06 -21.97 -9.20
N TRP A 13 -10.35 -22.01 -9.56
CA TRP A 13 -11.43 -22.37 -8.64
C TRP A 13 -11.50 -23.89 -8.41
N ALA A 14 -10.42 -24.45 -7.88
CA ALA A 14 -10.24 -25.86 -7.53
C ALA A 14 -9.16 -25.98 -6.44
N PRO A 15 -9.24 -26.99 -5.54
CA PRO A 15 -10.10 -28.17 -5.60
C PRO A 15 -11.52 -27.97 -5.04
N ASN A 16 -12.49 -28.72 -5.56
CA ASN A 16 -13.76 -28.96 -4.87
C ASN A 16 -13.53 -30.05 -3.81
N ILE A 17 -13.80 -29.71 -2.55
CA ILE A 17 -13.50 -30.53 -1.38
C ILE A 17 -14.69 -30.67 -0.41
N ASN A 18 -15.89 -30.34 -0.90
CA ASN A 18 -17.11 -30.70 -0.20
C ASN A 18 -17.26 -32.22 -0.08
N ILE A 19 -17.98 -32.65 0.94
CA ILE A 19 -18.28 -34.06 1.20
C ILE A 19 -19.35 -34.56 0.23
N PHE A 20 -19.17 -35.75 -0.35
CA PHE A 20 -20.17 -36.48 -1.14
C PHE A 20 -21.31 -37.04 -0.26
N ARG A 21 -21.93 -36.22 0.59
CA ARG A 21 -22.86 -36.67 1.66
C ARG A 21 -24.14 -37.31 1.11
N ASP A 22 -24.57 -36.95 -0.10
CA ASP A 22 -25.74 -37.55 -0.75
C ASP A 22 -25.38 -38.04 -2.17
N PRO A 23 -25.57 -39.33 -2.49
CA PRO A 23 -25.20 -39.88 -3.80
C PRO A 23 -26.04 -39.37 -4.98
N ARG A 24 -27.04 -38.52 -4.73
CA ARG A 24 -27.84 -37.84 -5.75
C ARG A 24 -27.27 -36.47 -6.12
N TRP A 25 -26.21 -36.00 -5.46
CA TRP A 25 -25.65 -34.67 -5.72
C TRP A 25 -24.92 -34.59 -7.07
N GLY A 26 -25.48 -33.83 -8.01
CA GLY A 26 -24.99 -33.74 -9.39
C GLY A 26 -23.54 -33.23 -9.57
N ARG A 27 -23.02 -32.44 -8.62
CA ARG A 27 -21.61 -31.98 -8.62
C ARG A 27 -20.69 -32.79 -7.70
N GLY A 28 -21.20 -33.81 -7.02
CA GLY A 28 -20.38 -34.70 -6.19
C GLY A 28 -19.26 -35.41 -6.97
N GLN A 29 -19.43 -35.61 -8.28
CA GLN A 29 -18.39 -36.10 -9.20
C GLN A 29 -17.12 -35.23 -9.28
N GLU A 30 -17.16 -33.98 -8.79
CA GLU A 30 -16.01 -33.09 -8.67
C GLU A 30 -15.18 -33.33 -7.39
N THR A 31 -15.71 -34.13 -6.45
CA THR A 31 -15.18 -34.29 -5.09
C THR A 31 -14.39 -35.59 -4.92
N PRO A 32 -13.48 -35.66 -3.93
CA PRO A 32 -12.72 -36.87 -3.61
C PRO A 32 -13.51 -37.94 -2.84
N GLY A 33 -14.79 -37.71 -2.48
CA GLY A 33 -15.66 -38.72 -1.84
C GLY A 33 -16.41 -38.24 -0.60
N GLU A 34 -16.95 -39.18 0.15
CA GLU A 34 -17.81 -38.96 1.33
C GLU A 34 -17.05 -38.88 2.68
N ASP A 35 -15.73 -39.11 2.68
CA ASP A 35 -14.91 -39.12 3.89
C ASP A 35 -14.12 -37.80 4.07
N PRO A 36 -14.24 -37.11 5.23
CA PRO A 36 -13.55 -35.83 5.46
C PRO A 36 -12.01 -35.92 5.50
N LEU A 37 -11.43 -37.05 5.91
CA LEU A 37 -9.98 -37.25 5.96
C LEU A 37 -9.40 -37.50 4.56
N VAL A 38 -10.10 -38.25 3.72
CA VAL A 38 -9.80 -38.41 2.28
C VAL A 38 -9.90 -37.05 1.60
N ALA A 39 -10.95 -36.27 1.87
CA ALA A 39 -11.13 -34.94 1.30
C ALA A 39 -10.04 -33.95 1.74
N GLY A 40 -9.68 -33.94 3.03
CA GLY A 40 -8.55 -33.16 3.55
C GLY A 40 -7.22 -33.54 2.90
N LYS A 41 -6.88 -34.83 2.81
CA LYS A 41 -5.61 -35.27 2.18
C LYS A 41 -5.56 -35.02 0.68
N TYR A 42 -6.69 -35.15 -0.03
CA TYR A 42 -6.81 -34.73 -1.42
C TYR A 42 -6.57 -33.21 -1.58
N SER A 43 -7.17 -32.39 -0.71
CA SER A 43 -7.00 -30.94 -0.75
C SER A 43 -5.53 -30.51 -0.61
N VAL A 44 -4.80 -31.12 0.34
CA VAL A 44 -3.38 -30.84 0.58
C VAL A 44 -2.53 -31.21 -0.64
N ALA A 45 -2.72 -32.41 -1.19
CA ALA A 45 -1.96 -32.86 -2.36
C ALA A 45 -2.24 -32.00 -3.60
N TYR A 46 -3.50 -31.59 -3.81
CA TYR A 46 -3.92 -30.76 -4.93
C TYR A 46 -3.38 -29.33 -4.81
N VAL A 47 -3.56 -28.68 -3.66
CA VAL A 47 -3.11 -27.31 -3.39
C VAL A 47 -1.59 -27.23 -3.52
N ARG A 48 -0.84 -28.09 -2.82
CA ARG A 48 0.64 -28.09 -2.90
C ARG A 48 1.13 -28.29 -4.34
N GLY A 49 0.46 -29.13 -5.13
CA GLY A 49 0.78 -29.38 -6.53
C GLY A 49 0.49 -28.20 -7.49
N ILE A 50 -0.54 -27.41 -7.22
CA ILE A 50 -0.88 -26.20 -8.00
C ILE A 50 0.00 -25.01 -7.58
N GLU A 51 0.16 -24.80 -6.28
CA GLU A 51 0.84 -23.63 -5.72
C GLU A 51 2.37 -23.78 -5.74
N GLY A 52 2.87 -25.00 -5.92
CA GLY A 52 4.28 -25.29 -6.22
C GLY A 52 5.12 -25.72 -5.03
N ASP A 53 4.50 -26.20 -3.96
CA ASP A 53 5.15 -26.83 -2.82
C ASP A 53 5.56 -28.28 -3.12
N SER A 54 6.37 -28.86 -2.24
CA SER A 54 6.67 -30.29 -2.20
C SER A 54 5.47 -31.12 -1.73
N PHE A 55 5.33 -32.35 -2.22
CA PHE A 55 4.19 -33.24 -1.88
C PHE A 55 4.04 -33.48 -0.37
N GLU A 56 5.13 -33.88 0.29
CA GLU A 56 5.20 -34.05 1.76
C GLU A 56 5.05 -32.73 2.54
N GLY A 57 5.20 -31.59 1.86
CA GLY A 57 5.24 -30.26 2.45
C GLY A 57 6.62 -29.91 2.99
N GLY A 58 6.84 -28.62 3.23
CA GLY A 58 8.10 -28.11 3.75
C GLY A 58 8.15 -26.59 3.83
N LYS A 59 9.35 -26.01 3.68
CA LYS A 59 9.46 -24.57 3.37
C LYS A 59 8.77 -24.33 2.01
N PRO A 60 7.79 -23.43 1.94
CA PRO A 60 7.23 -23.03 0.65
C PRO A 60 8.32 -22.30 -0.14
N LYS A 61 8.16 -22.23 -1.46
CA LYS A 61 8.90 -21.25 -2.26
C LYS A 61 8.30 -19.87 -1.95
N ASP A 62 9.13 -18.83 -1.97
CA ASP A 62 8.68 -17.45 -1.74
C ASP A 62 7.78 -16.90 -2.89
N ILE A 63 7.54 -17.71 -3.94
CA ILE A 63 6.72 -17.39 -5.11
C ILE A 63 5.79 -18.57 -5.41
N LEU A 64 4.48 -18.30 -5.46
CA LEU A 64 3.43 -19.23 -5.90
C LEU A 64 3.56 -19.56 -7.40
N GLN A 65 3.41 -20.82 -7.79
CA GLN A 65 3.36 -21.24 -9.21
C GLN A 65 2.01 -20.98 -9.87
N ALA A 66 0.94 -21.10 -9.08
CA ALA A 66 -0.43 -20.69 -9.34
C ALA A 66 -1.14 -20.51 -7.98
N SER A 67 -2.40 -20.11 -8.00
CA SER A 67 -3.24 -19.88 -6.82
C SER A 67 -4.41 -20.88 -6.84
N ALA A 68 -4.51 -21.69 -5.79
CA ALA A 68 -5.51 -22.74 -5.62
C ALA A 68 -6.63 -22.28 -4.68
N CYS A 69 -7.83 -22.77 -4.92
CA CYS A 69 -9.04 -22.31 -4.25
C CYS A 69 -9.88 -23.48 -3.75
N CYS A 70 -9.80 -23.74 -2.45
CA CYS A 70 -10.62 -24.76 -1.80
C CYS A 70 -12.07 -24.29 -1.71
N LYS A 71 -12.96 -25.08 -2.30
CA LYS A 71 -14.37 -24.74 -2.44
C LYS A 71 -15.29 -25.92 -2.12
N HIS A 72 -16.54 -25.71 -1.71
CA HIS A 72 -17.25 -24.44 -1.53
C HIS A 72 -17.66 -24.35 -0.05
N PHE A 73 -17.12 -23.38 0.66
CA PHE A 73 -17.16 -23.26 2.12
C PHE A 73 -18.48 -22.63 2.59
N THR A 74 -19.34 -23.31 3.36
CA THR A 74 -19.34 -24.74 3.72
C THR A 74 -20.74 -25.37 3.69
N ALA A 75 -20.83 -26.68 3.93
CA ALA A 75 -22.06 -27.48 3.86
C ALA A 75 -22.83 -27.33 2.53
N TYR A 76 -22.08 -27.23 1.42
CA TYR A 76 -22.60 -27.21 0.07
C TYR A 76 -22.48 -28.60 -0.57
N ASP A 77 -23.60 -29.34 -0.61
CA ASP A 77 -23.69 -30.69 -1.20
C ASP A 77 -25.04 -30.94 -1.90
N LEU A 78 -25.66 -29.86 -2.40
CA LEU A 78 -26.94 -29.87 -3.11
C LEU A 78 -26.94 -28.77 -4.18
N ASP A 79 -27.31 -29.13 -5.42
CA ASP A 79 -27.54 -28.16 -6.50
C ASP A 79 -29.01 -27.82 -6.68
N LYS A 80 -29.84 -28.82 -6.98
CA LYS A 80 -31.28 -28.68 -7.15
C LYS A 80 -31.99 -30.02 -6.93
N TRP A 81 -32.81 -30.13 -5.90
CA TRP A 81 -33.55 -31.36 -5.57
C TRP A 81 -34.94 -31.01 -5.00
N GLU A 82 -35.99 -31.64 -5.54
CA GLU A 82 -37.40 -31.51 -5.10
C GLU A 82 -37.89 -30.07 -4.83
N GLY A 83 -37.43 -29.12 -5.66
CA GLY A 83 -37.79 -27.70 -5.58
C GLY A 83 -36.86 -26.85 -4.72
N VAL A 84 -36.02 -27.47 -3.87
CA VAL A 84 -34.91 -26.81 -3.20
C VAL A 84 -33.80 -26.54 -4.22
N ASP A 85 -33.23 -25.34 -4.17
CA ASP A 85 -32.17 -24.87 -5.05
C ASP A 85 -31.01 -24.31 -4.21
N ARG A 86 -29.77 -24.54 -4.64
CA ARG A 86 -28.54 -24.10 -3.95
C ARG A 86 -28.51 -22.62 -3.59
N TYR A 87 -29.17 -21.76 -4.38
CA TYR A 87 -29.22 -20.33 -4.12
C TYR A 87 -30.15 -19.92 -2.95
N ILE A 88 -30.99 -20.83 -2.45
CA ILE A 88 -31.92 -20.58 -1.32
C ILE A 88 -31.75 -21.55 -0.15
N PHE A 89 -31.08 -22.68 -0.37
CA PHE A 89 -30.87 -23.74 0.60
C PHE A 89 -30.22 -23.21 1.90
N ASP A 90 -30.70 -23.75 3.02
CA ASP A 90 -30.34 -23.33 4.37
C ASP A 90 -29.96 -24.57 5.17
N ALA A 91 -28.69 -24.94 5.09
CA ALA A 91 -28.17 -26.13 5.72
C ALA A 91 -28.30 -25.96 7.25
N GLN A 92 -29.20 -26.73 7.86
CA GLN A 92 -29.30 -26.83 9.31
C GLN A 92 -28.27 -27.86 9.76
N VAL A 93 -27.17 -27.40 10.35
CA VAL A 93 -25.98 -28.21 10.66
C VAL A 93 -25.59 -27.95 12.11
N THR A 94 -25.43 -29.00 12.91
CA THR A 94 -24.99 -28.79 14.30
C THR A 94 -23.52 -28.36 14.34
N LEU A 95 -23.10 -27.73 15.44
CA LEU A 95 -21.68 -27.44 15.66
C LEU A 95 -20.82 -28.71 15.69
N GLN A 96 -21.41 -29.86 16.04
CA GLN A 96 -20.74 -31.15 15.95
C GLN A 96 -20.57 -31.56 14.48
N ASP A 97 -21.61 -31.57 13.65
CA ASP A 97 -21.50 -32.00 12.24
C ASP A 97 -20.60 -31.06 11.42
N LEU A 98 -20.56 -29.76 11.75
CA LEU A 98 -19.59 -28.83 11.18
C LEU A 98 -18.16 -29.29 11.49
N ALA A 99 -17.82 -29.46 12.76
CA ALA A 99 -16.48 -29.83 13.20
C ALA A 99 -16.06 -31.27 12.85
N ASP A 100 -16.99 -32.24 12.85
CA ASP A 100 -16.73 -33.65 12.57
C ASP A 100 -16.73 -33.96 11.05
N THR A 101 -17.47 -33.20 10.23
CA THR A 101 -17.72 -33.53 8.81
C THR A 101 -17.44 -32.41 7.82
N PHE A 102 -18.05 -31.23 7.97
CA PHE A 102 -18.06 -30.23 6.88
C PHE A 102 -16.85 -29.30 6.85
N GLU A 103 -16.23 -29.03 7.99
CA GLU A 103 -15.11 -28.10 8.12
C GLU A 103 -13.70 -28.74 8.02
N PRO A 104 -13.44 -29.99 8.48
CA PRO A 104 -12.12 -30.61 8.42
C PRO A 104 -11.41 -30.54 7.04
N PRO A 105 -12.08 -30.73 5.89
CA PRO A 105 -11.41 -30.61 4.59
C PRO A 105 -10.85 -29.19 4.35
N PHE A 106 -11.59 -28.16 4.76
CA PHE A 106 -11.20 -26.76 4.59
C PHE A 106 -10.12 -26.34 5.59
N GLN A 107 -10.24 -26.77 6.85
CA GLN A 107 -9.18 -26.58 7.85
C GLN A 107 -7.87 -27.23 7.36
N THR A 108 -7.92 -28.47 6.88
CA THR A 108 -6.74 -29.20 6.39
C THR A 108 -6.15 -28.53 5.15
N CYS A 109 -7.01 -28.07 4.22
CA CYS A 109 -6.59 -27.29 3.06
C CYS A 109 -5.83 -26.01 3.45
N ILE A 110 -6.29 -25.29 4.47
CA ILE A 110 -5.69 -24.04 4.92
C ILE A 110 -4.40 -24.32 5.69
N GLN A 111 -4.43 -25.19 6.71
CA GLN A 111 -3.31 -25.35 7.65
C GLN A 111 -2.19 -26.24 7.10
N GLU A 112 -2.52 -27.32 6.38
CA GLU A 112 -1.54 -28.21 5.78
C GLU A 112 -1.29 -27.92 4.29
N GLY A 113 -2.35 -27.58 3.55
CA GLY A 113 -2.25 -27.23 2.12
C GLY A 113 -1.65 -25.84 1.89
N ARG A 114 -1.94 -24.88 2.78
CA ARG A 114 -1.55 -23.45 2.71
C ARG A 114 -2.16 -22.70 1.52
N ALA A 115 -3.36 -23.10 1.10
CA ALA A 115 -4.04 -22.53 -0.06
C ALA A 115 -4.14 -21.01 0.01
N SER A 116 -3.87 -20.33 -1.11
CA SER A 116 -4.00 -18.89 -1.22
C SER A 116 -5.46 -18.39 -1.30
N VAL A 117 -6.44 -19.26 -1.58
CA VAL A 117 -7.85 -18.89 -1.73
C VAL A 117 -8.81 -19.86 -1.04
N LEU A 118 -9.88 -19.31 -0.46
CA LEU A 118 -11.05 -20.02 0.07
C LEU A 118 -12.29 -19.48 -0.65
N MET A 119 -13.16 -20.35 -1.20
CA MET A 119 -14.40 -19.89 -1.84
C MET A 119 -15.61 -20.10 -0.94
N CYS A 120 -16.29 -19.01 -0.56
CA CYS A 120 -17.57 -19.09 0.15
C CYS A 120 -18.72 -19.49 -0.80
N SER A 121 -19.59 -20.40 -0.35
CA SER A 121 -20.63 -21.01 -1.18
C SER A 121 -21.92 -20.20 -1.27
N TYR A 122 -22.82 -20.62 -2.18
CA TYR A 122 -24.14 -20.02 -2.38
C TYR A 122 -25.10 -20.15 -1.20
N ASN A 123 -25.06 -21.28 -0.49
CA ASN A 123 -26.08 -21.62 0.50
C ASN A 123 -25.93 -20.82 1.80
N ARG A 124 -26.97 -20.91 2.62
CA ARG A 124 -26.95 -20.50 4.02
C ARG A 124 -26.57 -21.69 4.89
N VAL A 125 -25.97 -21.41 6.04
CA VAL A 125 -25.77 -22.35 7.14
C VAL A 125 -26.43 -21.73 8.37
N ASN A 126 -27.35 -22.46 8.99
CA ASN A 126 -28.09 -22.03 10.19
C ASN A 126 -28.69 -20.61 10.06
N GLY A 127 -29.24 -20.28 8.89
CA GLY A 127 -29.87 -19.00 8.57
C GLY A 127 -28.96 -17.95 7.93
N VAL A 128 -27.63 -18.07 8.02
CA VAL A 128 -26.66 -17.05 7.57
C VAL A 128 -26.01 -17.46 6.24
N PRO A 129 -25.99 -16.59 5.20
CA PRO A 129 -25.31 -16.88 3.94
C PRO A 129 -23.80 -16.96 4.13
N ASN A 130 -23.13 -17.95 3.53
CA ASN A 130 -21.73 -18.21 3.83
C ASN A 130 -20.79 -17.05 3.47
N CYS A 131 -21.01 -16.36 2.34
CA CYS A 131 -20.26 -15.14 2.00
C CYS A 131 -20.60 -13.92 2.88
N ALA A 132 -21.58 -14.01 3.78
CA ALA A 132 -21.91 -13.00 4.78
C ALA A 132 -21.73 -13.53 6.22
N ASN A 133 -21.10 -14.70 6.40
CA ASN A 133 -20.96 -15.35 7.69
C ASN A 133 -19.61 -15.00 8.35
N TYR A 134 -19.65 -14.02 9.26
CA TYR A 134 -18.47 -13.56 10.02
C TYR A 134 -17.83 -14.67 10.87
N ASP A 135 -18.65 -15.55 11.46
CA ASP A 135 -18.15 -16.62 12.32
C ASP A 135 -17.41 -17.69 11.51
N LEU A 136 -17.87 -18.04 10.30
CA LEU A 136 -17.14 -18.95 9.41
C LEU A 136 -15.89 -18.30 8.81
N LEU A 137 -16.00 -17.09 8.25
CA LEU A 137 -14.93 -16.48 7.45
C LEU A 137 -13.87 -15.76 8.31
N SER A 138 -14.27 -14.80 9.14
CA SER A 138 -13.33 -14.01 9.94
C SER A 138 -12.90 -14.71 11.23
N LYS A 139 -13.85 -15.31 11.97
CA LYS A 139 -13.53 -15.96 13.25
C LYS A 139 -12.87 -17.32 13.04
N THR A 140 -13.52 -18.23 12.30
CA THR A 140 -13.03 -19.60 12.14
C THR A 140 -11.86 -19.67 11.13
N ALA A 141 -12.09 -19.36 9.85
CA ALA A 141 -11.02 -19.50 8.86
C ALA A 141 -9.84 -18.55 9.09
N ARG A 142 -10.06 -17.24 9.22
CA ARG A 142 -8.95 -16.28 9.49
C ARG A 142 -8.43 -16.36 10.92
N GLY A 143 -9.30 -16.35 11.93
CA GLY A 143 -8.90 -16.31 13.34
C GLY A 143 -8.40 -17.65 13.90
N GLU A 144 -9.18 -18.71 13.81
CA GLU A 144 -8.87 -20.01 14.44
C GLU A 144 -7.96 -20.88 13.57
N TRP A 145 -8.09 -20.84 12.24
CA TRP A 145 -7.24 -21.60 11.32
C TRP A 145 -6.03 -20.83 10.78
N GLN A 146 -5.94 -19.51 11.02
CA GLN A 146 -4.85 -18.63 10.55
C GLN A 146 -4.77 -18.56 9.01
N PHE A 147 -5.91 -18.34 8.34
CA PHE A 147 -5.96 -18.14 6.89
C PHE A 147 -5.49 -16.74 6.45
N ASP A 148 -4.26 -16.67 5.96
CA ASP A 148 -3.63 -15.46 5.40
C ASP A 148 -4.01 -15.18 3.92
N GLY A 149 -4.72 -16.09 3.26
CA GLY A 149 -5.15 -15.95 1.86
C GLY A 149 -6.30 -14.97 1.66
N TYR A 150 -7.00 -15.02 0.52
CA TYR A 150 -8.20 -14.23 0.25
C TYR A 150 -9.46 -15.09 0.05
N VAL A 151 -10.61 -14.55 0.44
CA VAL A 151 -11.90 -15.22 0.28
C VAL A 151 -12.57 -14.74 -1.01
N ALA A 152 -12.89 -15.68 -1.90
CA ALA A 152 -13.67 -15.43 -3.11
C ALA A 152 -15.14 -15.84 -2.92
N ALA A 153 -16.08 -15.10 -3.48
CA ALA A 153 -17.46 -15.52 -3.62
C ALA A 153 -17.61 -16.52 -4.78
N ASP A 154 -18.44 -17.56 -4.60
CA ASP A 154 -18.96 -18.34 -5.73
C ASP A 154 -19.80 -17.43 -6.65
N CYS A 155 -19.90 -17.80 -7.93
CA CYS A 155 -20.19 -16.83 -8.98
C CYS A 155 -21.64 -16.34 -8.98
N GLY A 156 -21.82 -15.05 -8.69
CA GLY A 156 -23.12 -14.42 -8.44
C GLY A 156 -23.69 -14.61 -7.03
N ALA A 157 -22.97 -15.25 -6.09
CA ALA A 157 -23.45 -15.50 -4.73
C ALA A 157 -23.86 -14.20 -4.01
N LEU A 158 -23.10 -13.11 -4.21
CA LEU A 158 -23.38 -11.84 -3.54
C LEU A 158 -24.67 -11.17 -4.05
N SER A 159 -24.99 -11.31 -5.34
CA SER A 159 -26.33 -10.98 -5.85
C SER A 159 -27.41 -11.86 -5.23
N PHE A 160 -27.22 -13.18 -5.15
CA PHE A 160 -28.25 -14.07 -4.62
C PHE A 160 -28.57 -13.85 -3.13
N ILE A 161 -27.60 -13.40 -2.32
CA ILE A 161 -27.82 -12.95 -0.92
C ILE A 161 -28.87 -11.83 -0.82
N HIS A 162 -28.89 -10.92 -1.80
CA HIS A 162 -29.88 -9.85 -1.89
C HIS A 162 -31.13 -10.31 -2.67
N ASP A 163 -30.96 -10.64 -3.95
CA ASP A 163 -32.03 -10.73 -4.95
C ASP A 163 -32.94 -11.96 -4.79
N ILE A 164 -32.46 -13.02 -4.12
CA ILE A 164 -33.20 -14.29 -3.97
C ILE A 164 -33.37 -14.65 -2.49
N GLN A 165 -32.29 -14.62 -1.71
CA GLN A 165 -32.34 -14.96 -0.28
C GLN A 165 -32.98 -13.86 0.58
N ASN A 166 -33.07 -12.62 0.08
CA ASN A 166 -33.63 -11.47 0.80
C ASN A 166 -32.98 -11.23 2.19
N TYR A 167 -31.71 -11.64 2.36
CA TYR A 167 -30.98 -11.55 3.62
C TYR A 167 -30.75 -10.10 4.05
N THR A 168 -30.53 -9.21 3.07
CA THR A 168 -30.48 -7.75 3.29
C THR A 168 -31.54 -7.05 2.42
N LYS A 169 -32.00 -5.87 2.86
CA LYS A 169 -33.09 -5.11 2.22
C LYS A 169 -32.64 -4.14 1.11
N LEU A 170 -31.33 -3.99 0.94
CA LEU A 170 -30.69 -3.04 0.01
C LEU A 170 -29.34 -3.64 -0.38
N PRO A 171 -28.88 -3.52 -1.64
CA PRO A 171 -27.64 -4.16 -2.06
C PRO A 171 -26.42 -3.60 -1.32
N GLU A 172 -26.46 -2.33 -0.87
CA GLU A 172 -25.44 -1.73 0.00
C GLU A 172 -25.40 -2.30 1.43
N GLY A 173 -26.46 -2.98 1.86
CA GLY A 173 -26.46 -3.83 3.04
C GLY A 173 -25.57 -5.03 2.81
N THR A 174 -25.87 -5.82 1.75
CA THR A 174 -25.06 -6.98 1.37
C THR A 174 -23.58 -6.63 1.20
N VAL A 175 -23.24 -5.53 0.50
CA VAL A 175 -21.83 -5.09 0.37
C VAL A 175 -21.14 -4.93 1.73
N ALA A 176 -21.81 -4.34 2.72
CA ALA A 176 -21.20 -4.15 4.03
C ALA A 176 -21.14 -5.43 4.84
N ASP A 177 -22.17 -6.28 4.78
CA ASP A 177 -22.21 -7.52 5.54
C ASP A 177 -21.19 -8.55 5.01
N VAL A 178 -20.97 -8.63 3.69
CA VAL A 178 -19.98 -9.56 3.08
C VAL A 178 -18.53 -9.09 3.29
N LEU A 179 -18.25 -7.79 3.12
CA LEU A 179 -16.93 -7.21 3.39
C LEU A 179 -16.59 -7.25 4.89
N LYS A 180 -17.60 -7.10 5.77
CA LYS A 180 -17.42 -7.26 7.21
C LYS A 180 -17.23 -8.72 7.60
N ALA A 181 -17.92 -9.66 6.94
CA ALA A 181 -17.76 -11.09 7.19
C ALA A 181 -16.35 -11.58 6.80
N GLY A 182 -15.76 -11.00 5.76
CA GLY A 182 -14.41 -11.29 5.30
C GLY A 182 -14.35 -11.87 3.89
N THR A 183 -15.37 -11.64 3.05
CA THR A 183 -15.29 -11.91 1.60
C THR A 183 -14.57 -10.76 0.89
N ASP A 184 -13.41 -11.06 0.28
CA ASP A 184 -12.53 -10.06 -0.33
C ASP A 184 -12.83 -9.84 -1.83
N LEU A 185 -13.20 -10.91 -2.55
CA LEU A 185 -13.38 -10.91 -4.00
C LEU A 185 -14.77 -11.42 -4.41
N ASP A 186 -15.42 -10.69 -5.32
CA ASP A 186 -16.71 -11.05 -5.92
C ASP A 186 -16.50 -11.71 -7.29
N CYS A 187 -16.88 -12.98 -7.46
CA CYS A 187 -17.04 -13.56 -8.80
C CYS A 187 -18.35 -13.01 -9.42
N GLY A 188 -18.30 -11.75 -9.85
CA GLY A 188 -19.49 -11.04 -10.28
C GLY A 188 -19.24 -9.57 -10.55
N THR A 189 -20.31 -8.77 -10.44
CA THR A 189 -20.26 -7.30 -10.55
C THR A 189 -20.98 -6.62 -9.39
N PHE A 190 -21.37 -7.35 -8.36
CA PHE A 190 -22.15 -6.84 -7.24
C PHE A 190 -21.33 -5.84 -6.41
N LEU A 191 -20.09 -6.19 -6.02
CA LEU A 191 -19.20 -5.25 -5.35
C LEU A 191 -18.84 -4.06 -6.27
N LEU A 192 -18.60 -4.32 -7.56
CA LEU A 192 -18.29 -3.28 -8.55
C LEU A 192 -19.41 -2.23 -8.66
N ASN A 193 -20.67 -2.67 -8.75
CA ASN A 193 -21.83 -1.82 -8.92
C ASN A 193 -22.20 -1.06 -7.62
N TYR A 194 -22.17 -1.75 -6.47
CA TYR A 194 -22.80 -1.23 -5.24
C TYR A 194 -21.82 -0.66 -4.21
N THR A 195 -20.51 -0.95 -4.25
CA THR A 195 -19.56 -0.43 -3.24
C THR A 195 -19.49 1.08 -3.18
N LYS A 196 -19.55 1.77 -4.33
CA LYS A 196 -19.62 3.25 -4.38
C LYS A 196 -20.87 3.81 -3.69
N SER A 197 -21.97 3.06 -3.69
CA SER A 197 -23.20 3.43 -2.99
C SER A 197 -23.12 3.07 -1.50
N ALA A 198 -22.55 1.92 -1.13
CA ALA A 198 -22.35 1.51 0.27
C ALA A 198 -21.46 2.48 1.05
N VAL A 199 -20.39 2.99 0.42
CA VAL A 199 -19.57 4.07 1.00
C VAL A 199 -20.38 5.36 1.18
N LYS A 200 -21.20 5.77 0.19
CA LYS A 200 -22.10 6.95 0.29
C LYS A 200 -23.15 6.80 1.39
N GLN A 201 -23.68 5.60 1.61
CA GLN A 201 -24.59 5.27 2.70
C GLN A 201 -23.87 5.08 4.05
N LYS A 202 -22.54 5.27 4.12
CA LYS A 202 -21.69 5.12 5.32
C LYS A 202 -21.78 3.72 5.95
N LYS A 203 -22.03 2.71 5.11
CA LYS A 203 -22.14 1.30 5.49
C LYS A 203 -20.76 0.66 5.74
N VAL A 204 -19.73 1.16 5.07
CA VAL A 204 -18.32 0.77 5.26
C VAL A 204 -17.63 1.73 6.24
N ASP A 205 -16.80 1.22 7.14
CA ASP A 205 -16.22 1.99 8.26
C ASP A 205 -14.92 2.72 7.94
N TYR A 206 -14.06 2.13 7.11
CA TYR A 206 -12.76 2.66 6.68
C TYR A 206 -12.60 2.49 5.18
N VAL A 207 -11.84 3.37 4.52
CA VAL A 207 -11.53 3.26 3.09
C VAL A 207 -10.06 3.62 2.85
N VAL A 208 -9.34 2.71 2.20
CA VAL A 208 -8.01 2.94 1.64
C VAL A 208 -8.16 3.10 0.13
N LEU A 209 -7.58 4.15 -0.44
CA LEU A 209 -7.56 4.43 -1.87
C LEU A 209 -6.14 4.26 -2.40
N ILE A 210 -5.92 3.26 -3.24
CA ILE A 210 -4.64 3.04 -3.93
C ILE A 210 -4.74 3.69 -5.31
N MET A 211 -3.91 4.71 -5.55
CA MET A 211 -3.92 5.61 -6.71
C MET A 211 -2.48 5.84 -7.20
N GLY A 212 -2.30 6.48 -8.36
CA GLY A 212 -0.97 6.82 -8.88
C GLY A 212 -0.79 6.51 -10.36
N LEU A 213 0.39 5.98 -10.72
CA LEU A 213 0.90 5.81 -12.07
C LEU A 213 1.34 4.36 -12.36
N ASP A 214 1.48 4.06 -13.65
CA ASP A 214 2.09 2.83 -14.15
C ASP A 214 2.98 3.08 -15.40
N GLN A 215 3.49 1.99 -15.99
CA GLN A 215 4.35 1.98 -17.20
C GLN A 215 3.67 2.44 -18.49
N ALA A 216 2.37 2.79 -18.47
CA ALA A 216 1.68 3.50 -19.54
C ALA A 216 1.63 5.03 -19.33
N GLN A 217 2.20 5.57 -18.25
CA GLN A 217 2.45 7.01 -18.09
C GLN A 217 3.93 7.36 -17.93
N GLU A 218 4.74 6.54 -17.26
CA GLU A 218 6.17 6.84 -17.03
C GLU A 218 7.06 5.61 -17.28
N ARG A 219 7.92 5.67 -18.31
CA ARG A 219 8.93 4.65 -18.63
C ARG A 219 10.00 5.20 -19.57
N GLU A 220 10.96 4.35 -19.96
CA GLU A 220 11.90 4.66 -21.04
C GLU A 220 11.17 5.03 -22.34
N GLU A 221 11.69 6.02 -23.06
CA GLU A 221 11.07 6.67 -24.23
C GLU A 221 9.69 7.35 -24.00
N LEU A 222 9.17 7.42 -22.75
CA LEU A 222 7.87 8.01 -22.44
C LEU A 222 7.92 8.98 -21.24
N ASP A 223 8.19 10.25 -21.54
CA ASP A 223 8.04 11.37 -20.61
C ASP A 223 6.56 11.78 -20.41
N ARG A 224 6.20 12.17 -19.19
CA ARG A 224 4.86 12.67 -18.86
C ARG A 224 4.66 14.13 -19.29
N VAL A 225 3.62 14.37 -20.08
CA VAL A 225 3.17 15.74 -20.44
C VAL A 225 2.41 16.47 -19.32
N HIS A 226 1.88 15.73 -18.34
CA HIS A 226 1.14 16.25 -17.18
C HIS A 226 1.58 15.55 -15.91
N ILE A 227 1.60 16.27 -14.78
CA ILE A 227 1.99 15.71 -13.47
C ILE A 227 0.82 15.44 -12.52
N ASN A 228 -0.43 15.57 -12.98
CA ASN A 228 -1.63 15.21 -12.22
C ASN A 228 -1.76 13.67 -12.11
N LEU A 229 -2.66 13.20 -11.23
CA LEU A 229 -3.14 11.81 -11.28
C LEU A 229 -3.93 11.56 -12.58
N PRO A 230 -3.76 10.40 -13.25
CA PRO A 230 -4.34 10.16 -14.57
C PRO A 230 -5.85 9.83 -14.54
N GLY A 231 -6.50 10.09 -15.68
CA GLY A 231 -7.88 9.68 -15.94
C GLY A 231 -8.90 10.29 -14.98
N LYS A 232 -9.49 9.46 -14.12
CA LYS A 232 -10.56 9.83 -13.18
C LYS A 232 -10.19 9.66 -11.70
N GLN A 233 -8.93 9.38 -11.39
CA GLN A 233 -8.49 9.12 -10.01
C GLN A 233 -8.80 10.29 -9.06
N GLU A 234 -8.60 11.55 -9.47
CA GLU A 234 -8.90 12.72 -8.63
C GLU A 234 -10.40 12.87 -8.32
N GLU A 235 -11.28 12.61 -9.30
CA GLU A 235 -12.74 12.60 -9.11
C GLU A 235 -13.18 11.43 -8.22
N LEU A 236 -12.50 10.28 -8.32
CA LEU A 236 -12.72 9.12 -7.45
C LEU A 236 -12.30 9.43 -6.01
N ILE A 237 -11.10 9.97 -5.77
CA ILE A 237 -10.63 10.41 -4.45
C ILE A 237 -11.63 11.37 -3.83
N LYS A 238 -12.01 12.43 -4.55
CA LYS A 238 -12.98 13.42 -4.06
C LYS A 238 -14.32 12.78 -3.70
N SER A 239 -14.94 12.05 -4.64
CA SER A 239 -16.28 11.51 -4.44
C SER A 239 -16.36 10.39 -3.39
N VAL A 240 -15.25 9.67 -3.15
CA VAL A 240 -15.15 8.69 -2.06
C VAL A 240 -14.85 9.36 -0.71
N ALA A 241 -14.00 10.39 -0.67
CA ALA A 241 -13.70 11.12 0.56
C ALA A 241 -14.93 11.91 1.07
N GLU A 242 -15.71 12.53 0.18
CA GLU A 242 -16.99 13.17 0.50
C GLU A 242 -18.01 12.18 1.07
N ALA A 243 -18.09 10.98 0.47
CA ALA A 243 -18.99 9.91 0.86
C ALA A 243 -18.64 9.27 2.22
N SER A 244 -17.34 9.10 2.50
CA SER A 244 -16.85 8.22 3.58
C SER A 244 -17.25 8.67 4.99
N LYS A 245 -17.51 7.65 5.82
CA LYS A 245 -17.88 7.76 7.24
C LYS A 245 -16.77 8.40 8.09
N LYS A 246 -15.53 7.91 7.89
CA LYS A 246 -14.28 8.40 8.49
C LYS A 246 -13.41 9.05 7.40
N PRO A 247 -12.35 9.80 7.76
CA PRO A 247 -11.35 10.25 6.78
C PRO A 247 -10.72 9.06 6.05
N VAL A 248 -10.43 9.22 4.75
CA VAL A 248 -9.85 8.17 3.91
C VAL A 248 -8.33 8.16 3.98
N ILE A 249 -7.74 6.99 3.80
CA ILE A 249 -6.28 6.82 3.65
C ILE A 249 -5.98 6.83 2.15
N LEU A 250 -5.08 7.68 1.69
CA LEU A 250 -4.66 7.74 0.28
C LEU A 250 -3.25 7.17 0.13
N VAL A 251 -3.08 6.14 -0.68
CA VAL A 251 -1.79 5.55 -1.04
C VAL A 251 -1.47 5.91 -2.49
N ILE A 252 -0.30 6.51 -2.72
CA ILE A 252 0.21 6.85 -4.05
C ILE A 252 1.33 5.88 -4.44
N LEU A 253 1.09 5.12 -5.51
CA LEU A 253 2.06 4.26 -6.18
C LEU A 253 2.56 5.00 -7.44
N SER A 254 3.77 5.53 -7.41
CA SER A 254 4.39 6.21 -8.56
C SER A 254 5.89 6.38 -8.34
N GLY A 255 6.69 6.26 -9.40
CA GLY A 255 8.11 6.60 -9.36
C GLY A 255 8.31 8.11 -9.27
N SER A 256 7.61 8.86 -10.14
CA SER A 256 7.66 10.33 -10.11
C SER A 256 6.66 10.95 -9.12
N PRO A 257 6.89 12.21 -8.70
CA PRO A 257 5.87 13.04 -8.06
C PRO A 257 4.60 13.23 -8.91
N VAL A 258 3.47 13.36 -8.22
CA VAL A 258 2.17 13.74 -8.79
C VAL A 258 1.56 14.89 -8.00
N ASP A 259 0.86 15.83 -8.65
CA ASP A 259 0.14 16.87 -7.92
C ASP A 259 -1.08 16.26 -7.20
N ILE A 260 -1.00 16.27 -5.88
CA ILE A 260 -2.03 15.80 -4.94
C ILE A 260 -2.54 16.95 -4.07
N SER A 261 -2.37 18.21 -4.49
CA SER A 261 -2.76 19.39 -3.71
C SER A 261 -4.24 19.35 -3.29
N SER A 262 -5.12 18.89 -4.18
CA SER A 262 -6.55 18.68 -3.88
C SER A 262 -6.80 17.66 -2.77
N ALA A 263 -5.98 16.60 -2.68
CA ALA A 263 -6.01 15.65 -1.57
C ALA A 263 -5.36 16.21 -0.29
N LYS A 264 -4.18 16.85 -0.38
CA LYS A 264 -3.45 17.41 0.76
C LYS A 264 -4.28 18.42 1.56
N TYR A 265 -5.11 19.22 0.88
CA TYR A 265 -5.94 20.24 1.53
C TYR A 265 -7.41 19.81 1.75
N ASN A 266 -7.75 18.55 1.48
CA ASN A 266 -9.08 18.00 1.74
C ASN A 266 -9.14 17.38 3.14
N ASN A 267 -9.92 17.97 4.05
CA ASN A 267 -10.09 17.48 5.42
C ASN A 267 -10.78 16.10 5.55
N LYS A 268 -11.25 15.52 4.43
CA LYS A 268 -11.71 14.13 4.34
C LYS A 268 -10.62 13.12 3.99
N VAL A 269 -9.41 13.56 3.65
CA VAL A 269 -8.22 12.69 3.52
C VAL A 269 -7.47 12.75 4.84
N GLY A 270 -7.44 11.66 5.59
CA GLY A 270 -6.85 11.60 6.93
C GLY A 270 -5.34 11.42 6.92
N SER A 271 -4.82 10.71 5.92
CA SER A 271 -3.40 10.48 5.72
C SER A 271 -3.08 10.25 4.24
N ILE A 272 -1.85 10.56 3.84
CA ILE A 272 -1.32 10.27 2.51
C ILE A 272 0.01 9.55 2.65
N LEU A 273 0.10 8.35 2.08
CA LEU A 273 1.31 7.55 1.96
C LEU A 273 1.79 7.59 0.50
N TRP A 274 3.09 7.70 0.27
CA TRP A 274 3.71 7.47 -1.03
C TRP A 274 4.67 6.30 -0.91
N ALA A 275 4.49 5.27 -1.75
CA ALA A 275 5.21 4.00 -1.64
C ALA A 275 6.13 3.71 -2.84
N GLY A 276 6.30 4.65 -3.76
CA GLY A 276 7.12 4.44 -4.96
C GLY A 276 6.52 3.36 -5.87
N TYR A 277 7.38 2.49 -6.39
CA TYR A 277 7.01 1.15 -6.83
C TYR A 277 7.54 0.15 -5.79
N PRO A 278 6.69 -0.40 -4.90
CA PRO A 278 7.14 -1.03 -3.65
C PRO A 278 7.60 -2.51 -3.77
N GLY A 279 7.68 -3.05 -4.99
CA GLY A 279 8.12 -4.44 -5.24
C GLY A 279 7.09 -5.51 -4.86
N GLU A 280 7.52 -6.77 -4.88
CA GLU A 280 6.66 -7.95 -4.69
C GLU A 280 5.98 -8.01 -3.31
N ALA A 281 6.72 -7.72 -2.23
CA ALA A 281 6.19 -7.61 -0.87
C ALA A 281 5.48 -6.27 -0.57
N GLY A 282 5.28 -5.43 -1.60
CA GLY A 282 4.83 -4.06 -1.44
C GLY A 282 3.43 -3.91 -0.86
N GLY A 283 2.52 -4.86 -1.15
CA GLY A 283 1.19 -4.89 -0.54
C GLY A 283 1.25 -5.08 0.97
N THR A 284 2.03 -6.05 1.44
CA THR A 284 2.27 -6.32 2.86
C THR A 284 2.90 -5.12 3.56
N ALA A 285 3.95 -4.53 2.99
CA ALA A 285 4.61 -3.35 3.58
C ALA A 285 3.68 -2.12 3.68
N ILE A 286 2.74 -1.95 2.76
CA ILE A 286 1.71 -0.91 2.84
C ILE A 286 0.67 -1.25 3.93
N ALA A 287 0.26 -2.51 4.06
CA ALA A 287 -0.67 -2.96 5.08
C ALA A 287 -0.08 -2.78 6.50
N GLU A 288 1.15 -3.25 6.75
CA GLU A 288 1.85 -3.08 8.04
C GLU A 288 1.93 -1.61 8.49
N ILE A 289 2.16 -0.68 7.54
CA ILE A 289 2.20 0.76 7.82
C ILE A 289 0.80 1.34 8.12
N ILE A 290 -0.26 0.79 7.51
CA ILE A 290 -1.64 1.26 7.68
C ILE A 290 -2.28 0.72 8.97
N PHE A 291 -2.01 -0.53 9.33
CA PHE A 291 -2.56 -1.18 10.53
C PHE A 291 -1.73 -0.94 11.79
N GLY A 292 -0.46 -0.55 11.65
CA GLY A 292 0.40 -0.11 12.76
C GLY A 292 1.47 -1.11 13.18
N ASP A 293 1.70 -2.17 12.41
CA ASP A 293 2.75 -3.15 12.63
C ASP A 293 4.14 -2.58 12.28
N HIS A 294 4.22 -1.56 11.40
CA HIS A 294 5.46 -0.91 11.00
C HIS A 294 5.40 0.63 11.08
N ASN A 295 6.40 1.24 11.74
CA ASN A 295 6.52 2.69 11.87
C ASN A 295 7.23 3.32 10.63
N PRO A 296 6.54 4.12 9.79
CA PRO A 296 7.06 4.56 8.50
C PRO A 296 8.20 5.59 8.60
N GLY A 297 9.44 5.15 8.32
CA GLY A 297 10.66 5.97 8.35
C GLY A 297 10.99 6.76 7.07
N GLY A 298 10.08 6.80 6.08
CA GLY A 298 10.36 7.37 4.76
C GLY A 298 10.50 8.90 4.73
N ARG A 299 11.27 9.42 3.76
CA ARG A 299 11.36 10.85 3.42
C ARG A 299 11.37 11.02 1.90
N LEU A 300 10.78 12.10 1.38
CA LEU A 300 10.72 12.37 -0.06
C LEU A 300 12.13 12.72 -0.60
N PRO A 301 12.68 11.98 -1.58
CA PRO A 301 13.96 12.31 -2.21
C PRO A 301 13.82 13.38 -3.30
N VAL A 302 12.58 13.69 -3.70
CA VAL A 302 12.22 14.53 -4.84
C VAL A 302 11.23 15.62 -4.43
N THR A 303 11.27 16.75 -5.13
CA THR A 303 10.33 17.87 -4.89
C THR A 303 9.01 17.59 -5.57
N TRP A 304 7.91 17.69 -4.82
CA TRP A 304 6.56 17.62 -5.35
C TRP A 304 6.12 19.04 -5.73
N TYR A 305 5.61 19.20 -6.95
CA TYR A 305 5.25 20.49 -7.55
C TYR A 305 3.73 20.55 -7.79
N PRO A 306 3.10 21.73 -7.74
CA PRO A 306 1.74 21.91 -8.26
C PRO A 306 1.72 21.68 -9.78
N ALA A 307 0.59 21.21 -10.31
CA ALA A 307 0.38 20.86 -11.72
C ALA A 307 0.84 21.97 -12.69
N ASP A 308 0.59 23.22 -12.29
CA ASP A 308 0.98 24.45 -12.98
C ASP A 308 2.48 24.55 -13.32
N PHE A 309 3.35 23.77 -12.67
CA PHE A 309 4.79 23.72 -12.96
C PHE A 309 5.11 23.24 -14.38
N ILE A 310 4.22 22.50 -15.06
CA ILE A 310 4.42 22.09 -16.47
C ILE A 310 4.49 23.27 -17.46
N LYS A 311 4.14 24.49 -17.02
CA LYS A 311 4.36 25.75 -17.77
C LYS A 311 5.87 26.06 -17.93
N VAL A 312 6.73 25.44 -17.14
CA VAL A 312 8.18 25.44 -17.32
C VAL A 312 8.57 24.34 -18.33
N PRO A 313 9.15 24.68 -19.50
CA PRO A 313 9.59 23.67 -20.47
C PRO A 313 10.60 22.70 -19.85
N MET A 314 10.46 21.41 -20.11
CA MET A 314 11.39 20.41 -19.58
C MET A 314 12.82 20.59 -20.11
N THR A 315 12.95 21.13 -21.32
CA THR A 315 14.22 21.51 -21.97
C THR A 315 14.89 22.76 -21.39
N ASP A 316 14.24 23.51 -20.48
CA ASP A 316 14.86 24.65 -19.80
C ASP A 316 15.77 24.16 -18.66
N MET A 317 17.05 23.96 -18.99
CA MET A 317 18.07 23.44 -18.07
C MET A 317 18.51 24.41 -16.97
N ARG A 318 17.91 25.61 -16.87
CA ARG A 318 18.19 26.54 -15.75
C ARG A 318 17.79 25.89 -14.43
N MET A 319 18.68 25.84 -13.45
CA MET A 319 18.33 25.34 -12.11
C MET A 319 17.82 26.47 -11.20
N ARG A 320 18.37 27.68 -11.35
CA ARG A 320 18.13 28.84 -10.49
C ARG A 320 16.90 29.63 -10.96
N PRO A 321 16.19 30.32 -10.05
CA PRO A 321 15.06 31.17 -10.41
C PRO A 321 15.54 32.41 -11.16
N ASP A 322 14.70 32.91 -12.06
CA ASP A 322 14.89 34.17 -12.78
C ASP A 322 13.58 34.95 -12.79
N PRO A 323 13.41 35.92 -11.86
CA PRO A 323 12.21 36.75 -11.80
C PRO A 323 11.92 37.55 -13.07
N SER A 324 12.93 37.83 -13.92
CA SER A 324 12.74 38.64 -15.12
C SER A 324 11.98 37.91 -16.23
N SER A 325 12.09 36.57 -16.28
CA SER A 325 11.29 35.72 -17.16
C SER A 325 10.18 34.96 -16.41
N GLY A 326 9.89 35.32 -15.15
CA GLY A 326 8.95 34.59 -14.29
C GLY A 326 9.36 33.14 -13.96
N TYR A 327 10.63 32.78 -14.20
CA TYR A 327 11.11 31.41 -14.08
C TYR A 327 11.32 31.03 -12.61
N PRO A 328 10.64 30.00 -12.07
CA PRO A 328 10.61 29.77 -10.65
C PRO A 328 11.76 28.90 -10.12
N GLY A 329 12.71 28.45 -10.94
CA GLY A 329 13.78 27.54 -10.53
C GLY A 329 13.35 26.07 -10.45
N ARG A 330 14.28 25.17 -10.08
CA ARG A 330 14.05 23.72 -9.96
C ARG A 330 14.59 23.14 -8.66
N THR A 331 13.93 22.08 -8.17
CA THR A 331 14.26 21.29 -6.95
C THR A 331 14.18 22.07 -5.65
N SER A 332 14.20 21.36 -4.52
CA SER A 332 14.29 21.89 -3.16
C SER A 332 15.49 22.83 -2.93
N ARG A 333 16.52 22.75 -3.79
CA ARG A 333 17.68 23.64 -3.76
C ARG A 333 17.41 25.03 -4.34
N PHE A 334 16.51 25.20 -5.31
CA PHE A 334 16.41 26.48 -6.05
C PHE A 334 15.00 26.88 -6.53
N TYR A 335 14.00 26.00 -6.45
CA TYR A 335 12.62 26.38 -6.78
C TYR A 335 12.16 27.43 -5.75
N THR A 336 11.61 28.58 -6.17
CA THR A 336 11.07 29.64 -5.30
C THR A 336 9.56 29.88 -5.52
N GLY A 337 8.96 29.15 -6.47
CA GLY A 337 7.52 29.11 -6.63
C GLY A 337 6.81 28.45 -5.44
N LYS A 338 5.49 28.26 -5.55
CA LYS A 338 4.68 27.62 -4.50
C LYS A 338 4.99 26.12 -4.40
N LYS A 339 6.12 25.81 -3.77
CA LYS A 339 6.45 24.50 -3.19
C LYS A 339 5.29 24.02 -2.32
N VAL A 340 5.34 22.74 -2.04
CA VAL A 340 4.64 22.20 -0.88
C VAL A 340 5.24 22.75 0.45
N GLU A 341 6.52 23.24 0.51
CA GLU A 341 7.26 23.80 1.70
C GLU A 341 8.55 24.70 1.42
N GLY A 342 8.74 25.95 1.94
CA GLY A 342 10.07 26.68 2.17
C GLY A 342 10.52 27.96 1.35
N SER A 343 11.54 28.78 1.75
CA SER A 343 11.92 30.17 1.19
C SER A 343 13.45 30.63 1.09
N ASP A 344 13.83 31.95 1.29
CA ASP A 344 14.98 32.77 0.70
C ASP A 344 15.56 33.96 1.62
N THR A 345 16.55 34.90 1.43
CA THR A 345 17.64 35.47 0.48
C THR A 345 18.63 36.50 1.25
N ILE A 346 19.96 36.98 1.17
CA ILE A 346 21.34 37.18 0.48
C ILE A 346 22.58 36.80 1.47
N PRO A 347 23.98 36.96 1.55
CA PRO A 347 25.23 37.43 0.81
C PRO A 347 26.39 36.33 0.58
N TYR A 348 27.68 36.67 0.23
CA TYR A 348 28.92 35.77 0.09
C TYR A 348 30.29 36.38 -0.40
N LYS A 349 31.40 35.55 -0.44
CA LYS A 349 32.81 35.80 -0.93
C LYS A 349 33.44 34.66 -1.84
N MET A 350 34.79 34.48 -1.95
CA MET A 350 35.50 33.51 -2.84
C MET A 350 36.61 32.66 -2.17
N VAL A 351 37.05 31.54 -2.79
CA VAL A 351 37.90 30.46 -2.17
C VAL A 351 39.29 30.24 -2.76
N SER A 352 39.61 30.76 -3.95
CA SER A 352 40.87 30.46 -4.67
C SER A 352 42.16 30.86 -3.94
N GLU A 353 42.07 31.48 -2.77
CA GLU A 353 43.17 31.91 -1.90
C GLU A 353 43.40 30.97 -0.70
N LEU A 354 42.46 30.05 -0.42
CA LEU A 354 42.46 29.19 0.77
C LEU A 354 43.14 27.84 0.47
N GLY A 355 44.45 27.77 0.76
CA GLY A 355 45.25 26.57 0.54
C GLY A 355 44.72 25.33 1.28
N THR A 356 44.89 24.15 0.68
CA THR A 356 44.28 22.86 1.10
C THR A 356 44.47 22.48 2.58
N LYS A 357 45.57 22.90 3.21
CA LYS A 357 45.84 22.69 4.65
C LYS A 357 44.90 23.46 5.58
N LEU A 358 44.29 24.57 5.14
CA LEU A 358 43.33 25.32 5.95
C LEU A 358 41.95 24.65 5.92
N CYS A 359 41.50 24.20 4.75
CA CYS A 359 40.24 23.47 4.57
C CYS A 359 40.10 22.26 5.51
N GLN A 360 41.15 21.47 5.69
CA GLN A 360 41.13 20.32 6.62
C GLN A 360 41.02 20.73 8.10
N LYS A 361 41.47 21.94 8.46
CA LYS A 361 41.29 22.50 9.82
C LYS A 361 39.91 23.12 10.04
N MET A 362 39.21 23.53 8.98
CA MET A 362 37.87 24.12 9.04
C MET A 362 36.78 23.03 9.01
N SER A 363 36.90 22.06 9.93
CA SER A 363 35.93 20.97 10.11
C SER A 363 35.34 21.03 11.52
N ALA A 364 34.00 21.03 11.62
CA ALA A 364 33.28 21.04 12.89
C ALA A 364 32.56 19.70 13.11
N SER A 365 32.51 19.22 14.35
CA SER A 365 31.62 18.11 14.74
C SER A 365 30.24 18.66 15.08
N VAL A 366 29.20 18.04 14.52
CA VAL A 366 27.79 18.35 14.78
C VAL A 366 27.12 17.10 15.33
N THR A 367 26.92 17.05 16.64
CA THR A 367 26.24 15.93 17.31
C THR A 367 24.73 16.18 17.39
N VAL A 368 23.94 15.30 16.80
CA VAL A 368 22.46 15.35 16.80
C VAL A 368 21.92 14.27 17.75
N GLY A 369 21.34 14.70 18.87
CA GLY A 369 20.58 13.82 19.76
C GLY A 369 19.20 13.51 19.19
N VAL A 370 18.88 12.23 19.01
CA VAL A 370 17.56 11.75 18.56
C VAL A 370 16.97 10.85 19.64
N ARG A 371 15.70 11.11 19.99
CA ARG A 371 14.92 10.28 20.89
C ARG A 371 13.70 9.75 20.15
N ASN A 372 13.36 8.49 20.38
CA ASN A 372 12.05 7.95 20.01
C ASN A 372 11.09 8.19 21.17
N GLU A 373 10.03 8.96 20.92
CA GLU A 373 9.01 9.31 21.92
C GLU A 373 7.68 8.57 21.69
N GLY A 374 7.63 7.64 20.73
CA GLY A 374 6.50 6.74 20.50
C GLY A 374 6.77 5.32 21.00
N ASP A 375 5.70 4.52 21.04
CA ASP A 375 5.68 3.17 21.63
C ASP A 375 6.22 2.06 20.71
N MET A 376 6.44 2.38 19.43
CA MET A 376 6.98 1.45 18.42
C MET A 376 8.48 1.63 18.19
N VAL A 377 9.17 0.56 17.80
CA VAL A 377 10.52 0.68 17.21
C VAL A 377 10.44 1.48 15.89
N GLY A 378 11.32 2.46 15.72
CA GLY A 378 11.31 3.35 14.55
C GLY A 378 12.68 3.45 13.88
N LYS A 379 12.69 3.60 12.55
CA LYS A 379 13.89 3.98 11.78
C LYS A 379 13.74 5.43 11.33
N HIS A 380 14.61 6.33 11.81
CA HIS A 380 14.56 7.75 11.48
C HIS A 380 15.79 8.17 10.66
N PRO A 381 15.63 8.61 9.39
CA PRO A 381 16.68 9.26 8.63
C PRO A 381 16.82 10.72 9.10
N ILE A 382 17.91 10.99 9.81
CA ILE A 382 18.36 12.35 10.10
C ILE A 382 18.88 12.93 8.78
N LEU A 383 18.34 14.08 8.38
CA LEU A 383 18.81 14.87 7.25
C LEU A 383 19.38 16.17 7.80
N LEU A 384 20.71 16.34 7.74
CA LEU A 384 21.38 17.58 8.11
C LEU A 384 21.49 18.45 6.87
N PHE A 385 20.75 19.56 6.85
CA PHE A 385 20.87 20.58 5.82
C PHE A 385 21.66 21.79 6.33
N VAL A 386 22.24 22.52 5.38
CA VAL A 386 22.68 23.90 5.56
C VAL A 386 21.75 24.79 4.75
N MET A 387 21.28 25.86 5.39
CA MET A 387 20.68 27.03 4.75
C MET A 387 21.58 28.22 5.09
N PRO A 388 22.09 29.02 4.14
CA PRO A 388 22.75 30.27 4.50
C PRO A 388 21.68 31.18 5.16
N LYS A 389 22.03 31.90 6.23
CA LYS A 389 21.06 32.63 7.10
C LYS A 389 20.15 33.54 6.30
N GLU A 390 20.72 34.06 5.24
CA GLU A 390 20.09 34.69 4.12
C GLU A 390 20.73 34.01 2.86
N ASN A 391 20.06 33.90 1.68
CA ASN A 391 20.61 33.24 0.45
C ASN A 391 20.83 34.18 -0.79
N ARG A 392 22.02 34.23 -1.41
CA ARG A 392 22.23 35.11 -2.61
C ARG A 392 21.46 34.68 -3.85
N LYS A 393 21.29 35.62 -4.79
CA LYS A 393 21.07 35.30 -6.21
C LYS A 393 22.07 34.23 -6.65
N GLY A 394 21.58 33.01 -6.89
CA GLY A 394 22.39 31.86 -7.31
C GLY A 394 22.83 30.90 -6.21
N ASN A 395 22.54 31.18 -4.93
CA ASN A 395 22.72 30.22 -3.84
C ASN A 395 21.64 29.13 -3.88
N PRO A 396 21.90 27.97 -3.25
CA PRO A 396 20.83 27.06 -2.88
C PRO A 396 20.08 27.60 -1.65
N LEU A 397 18.76 27.44 -1.65
CA LEU A 397 17.87 27.78 -0.53
C LEU A 397 18.18 26.92 0.70
N LYS A 398 18.32 25.61 0.48
CA LYS A 398 18.96 24.67 1.40
C LYS A 398 19.74 23.60 0.63
N GLN A 399 20.80 23.09 1.24
CA GLN A 399 21.67 22.05 0.71
C GLN A 399 21.78 20.92 1.75
N LEU A 400 21.51 19.68 1.35
CA LEU A 400 21.80 18.53 2.19
C LEU A 400 23.33 18.38 2.29
N VAL A 401 23.85 18.26 3.52
CA VAL A 401 25.30 18.16 3.76
C VAL A 401 25.69 16.85 4.43
N ALA A 402 24.80 16.22 5.19
CA ALA A 402 24.96 14.86 5.67
C ALA A 402 23.60 14.20 5.92
N PHE A 403 23.56 12.87 5.94
CA PHE A 403 22.41 12.12 6.40
C PHE A 403 22.82 10.79 7.03
N GLN A 404 22.05 10.31 8.01
CA GLN A 404 22.23 8.99 8.60
C GLN A 404 20.89 8.46 9.15
N SER A 405 20.63 7.18 8.97
CA SER A 405 19.50 6.51 9.62
C SER A 405 19.89 5.96 10.99
N VAL A 406 19.10 6.26 12.02
CA VAL A 406 19.13 5.54 13.31
C VAL A 406 17.90 4.67 13.44
N LYS A 407 18.04 3.48 14.03
CA LYS A 407 16.93 2.63 14.47
C LYS A 407 16.88 2.65 15.99
N LEU A 408 15.73 3.02 16.56
CA LEU A 408 15.55 3.22 17.99
C LEU A 408 14.32 2.47 18.49
N ASN A 409 14.46 1.74 19.60
CA ASN A 409 13.34 1.16 20.34
C ASN A 409 12.50 2.28 20.99
N ALA A 410 11.31 1.96 21.48
CA ALA A 410 10.45 2.89 22.22
C ALA A 410 11.19 3.58 23.37
N GLY A 411 10.97 4.88 23.56
CA GLY A 411 11.59 5.72 24.60
C GLY A 411 13.10 5.97 24.47
N ALA A 412 13.82 5.23 23.62
CA ALA A 412 15.28 5.23 23.54
C ALA A 412 15.86 6.50 22.91
N ARG A 413 17.09 6.86 23.30
CA ARG A 413 17.89 7.96 22.73
C ARG A 413 19.19 7.41 22.13
N ALA A 414 19.61 7.99 21.01
CA ALA A 414 20.98 7.91 20.51
C ALA A 414 21.47 9.30 20.13
N GLU A 415 22.77 9.41 19.91
CA GLU A 415 23.41 10.64 19.43
C GLU A 415 24.22 10.29 18.17
N VAL A 416 24.14 11.14 17.16
CA VAL A 416 24.75 10.90 15.85
C VAL A 416 25.68 12.05 15.54
N GLU A 417 26.95 11.74 15.36
CA GLU A 417 27.99 12.72 15.06
C GLU A 417 28.16 12.88 13.53
N PHE A 418 28.12 14.12 13.05
CA PHE A 418 28.37 14.47 11.66
C PHE A 418 29.57 15.42 11.53
N THR A 419 30.51 15.10 10.65
CA THR A 419 31.64 15.99 10.32
C THR A 419 31.23 17.01 9.27
N LEU A 420 31.12 18.28 9.66
CA LEU A 420 30.85 19.40 8.76
C LEU A 420 32.17 19.99 8.23
N SER A 421 32.58 19.56 7.03
CA SER A 421 33.71 20.14 6.30
C SER A 421 33.31 21.45 5.61
N THR A 422 33.87 22.58 6.02
CA THR A 422 33.54 23.91 5.45
C THR A 422 33.79 23.95 3.94
N CYS A 423 34.94 23.45 3.48
CA CYS A 423 35.28 23.49 2.05
C CYS A 423 34.53 22.47 1.18
N GLU A 424 33.92 21.44 1.77
CA GLU A 424 33.12 20.48 1.03
C GLU A 424 31.65 20.89 1.02
N HIS A 425 31.08 21.08 2.21
CA HIS A 425 29.65 21.20 2.47
C HIS A 425 29.10 22.62 2.35
N LEU A 426 29.91 23.64 2.66
CA LEU A 426 29.54 25.06 2.59
C LEU A 426 30.02 25.73 1.28
N SER A 427 30.62 24.95 0.38
CA SER A 427 31.05 25.43 -0.94
C SER A 427 29.98 25.27 -2.02
N ARG A 428 29.91 26.22 -2.96
CA ARG A 428 29.08 26.16 -4.17
C ARG A 428 29.80 26.75 -5.38
N ALA A 429 29.28 26.52 -6.59
CA ALA A 429 29.82 27.13 -7.81
C ALA A 429 29.39 28.61 -7.95
N ASN A 430 30.33 29.49 -8.32
CA ASN A 430 30.07 30.83 -8.84
C ASN A 430 29.65 30.78 -10.34
N ASP A 431 29.41 31.95 -10.94
CA ASP A 431 28.93 32.05 -12.32
C ASP A 431 29.99 31.64 -13.37
N ALA A 432 31.26 31.54 -12.97
CA ALA A 432 32.36 30.98 -13.77
C ALA A 432 32.59 29.47 -13.50
N GLY A 433 31.70 28.81 -12.73
CA GLY A 433 31.80 27.39 -12.39
C GLY A 433 32.78 27.04 -11.26
N LEU A 434 33.53 28.01 -10.73
CA LEU A 434 34.54 27.78 -9.69
C LEU A 434 33.88 27.63 -8.31
N LYS A 435 34.37 26.70 -7.48
CA LYS A 435 33.91 26.54 -6.10
C LYS A 435 34.33 27.75 -5.24
N VAL A 436 33.37 28.24 -4.45
CA VAL A 436 33.50 29.36 -3.49
C VAL A 436 32.73 29.06 -2.20
N ILE A 437 33.14 29.68 -1.09
CA ILE A 437 32.62 29.59 0.28
C ILE A 437 32.27 31.01 0.71
N GLU A 438 31.35 31.12 1.65
CA GLU A 438 30.69 32.37 1.98
C GLU A 438 31.03 32.72 3.44
N GLU A 439 31.73 33.85 3.65
CA GLU A 439 31.80 34.46 4.99
C GLU A 439 30.40 34.91 5.39
N GLY A 440 29.98 34.59 6.61
CA GLY A 440 28.68 34.98 7.15
C GLY A 440 27.99 33.89 7.98
N SER A 441 26.77 34.19 8.40
CA SER A 441 25.94 33.27 9.16
C SER A 441 25.25 32.22 8.27
N TYR A 442 25.15 31.00 8.77
CA TYR A 442 24.34 29.92 8.21
C TYR A 442 23.45 29.33 9.32
N PHE A 443 22.37 28.66 8.95
CA PHE A 443 21.63 27.75 9.81
C PHE A 443 21.95 26.30 9.45
N LEU A 444 22.32 25.52 10.46
CA LEU A 444 22.19 24.06 10.42
C LEU A 444 20.72 23.70 10.69
N LEU A 445 20.17 22.88 9.81
CA LEU A 445 18.77 22.50 9.77
C LEU A 445 18.63 20.99 10.01
N VAL A 446 17.90 20.62 11.06
CA VAL A 446 17.58 19.21 11.38
C VAL A 446 16.10 19.11 11.73
N GLY A 447 15.31 18.53 10.82
CA GLY A 447 13.85 18.66 10.86
C GLY A 447 13.46 20.14 10.80
N ASP A 448 12.57 20.55 11.69
CA ASP A 448 12.07 21.93 11.80
C ASP A 448 12.90 22.82 12.75
N LYS A 449 14.11 22.37 13.15
CA LYS A 449 15.01 23.11 14.05
C LYS A 449 16.17 23.75 13.29
N GLU A 450 16.38 25.04 13.55
CA GLU A 450 17.46 25.86 13.03
C GLU A 450 18.48 26.18 14.15
N TYR A 451 19.76 26.06 13.83
CA TYR A 451 20.87 26.42 14.72
C TYR A 451 21.84 27.33 13.96
N GLN A 452 22.01 28.59 14.39
CA GLN A 452 22.95 29.50 13.73
C GLN A 452 24.40 29.07 13.99
N ILE A 453 25.17 29.03 12.91
CA ILE A 453 26.65 28.97 12.93
C ILE A 453 27.18 30.16 12.14
N ASP A 454 28.34 30.70 12.54
CA ASP A 454 28.96 31.84 11.87
C ASP A 454 30.31 31.40 11.28
N ILE A 455 30.48 31.60 9.97
CA ILE A 455 31.67 31.22 9.22
C ILE A 455 32.56 32.44 9.06
N ILE A 456 33.67 32.43 9.80
CA ILE A 456 34.79 33.36 9.71
C ILE A 456 35.91 32.62 8.98
N VAL A 457 36.53 33.29 8.00
CA VAL A 457 37.49 32.74 7.03
C VAL A 457 38.81 33.51 7.10
#